data_AF-A0A0N4UI72-F1
#
_entry.id   AF-A0A0N4UI72-F1
#
_cell.length_a   1.000
_cell.length_b   1.000
_cell.length_c   1.000
_cell.angle_alpha   90.00
_cell.angle_beta   90.00
_cell.angle_gamma   90.00
#
_symmetry.space_group_name_H-M   'P 1'
#
loop_
_entity.id
_entity.type
_entity.pdbx_description
1 polymer ?
#
loop_
_entity_poly.entity_id
_entity_poly.type
_entity_poly.pdbx_seq_one_letter_code
_entity_poly.pdbx_strand_id
1 'polypeptide(L)'
;MSSEGINKAWNQLQKYLTMSKITRREEFRSEVIELLEKIFLLDGEFAFENKADQIYFNIQKEYLDSLKKDNKERFGSHFMNHDEAVKCCFCELCELAVLVQHHYDFDLQNAPHFLRKYDSKMEKKKVSLLSQEVIDKFARFFYLRLGDFSRYMSKFDMALSLYKLALKAASFDGFVHNQIGIIYIYRKKFLDALYEYILASNSPDSFRGADLKVQQIFKMQASLNLGNDEFDYDETFLKIVGRCRNVMLVEDVFLVNLGNLLRNSTQNYLRLKKHFVIAVTVWNILKINGNEDVKKLKTADIVVSIIADQFFFLVEKANQNKEEKKNNVLSLIWLYATWIEAKNISLIKKSRNDFICFENFAKLIDHIDESLELSCDNLYFSPFSFIDYEEASGSSLITHLT
;
A
#
# COMPACT_ATOMS: atom_id res chain seq x y z
N MET A 1 3.04 22.53 -30.32
CA MET A 1 2.35 23.81 -30.01
C MET A 1 3.40 24.78 -29.48
N SER A 2 3.29 26.09 -29.71
CA SER A 2 4.35 27.04 -29.31
C SER A 2 4.43 27.13 -27.79
N SER A 3 5.66 27.15 -27.25
CA SER A 3 5.96 27.39 -25.82
C SER A 3 5.27 28.65 -25.27
N GLU A 4 4.89 29.59 -26.13
CA GLU A 4 4.12 30.78 -25.79
C GLU A 4 2.71 30.47 -25.25
N GLY A 5 2.02 29.47 -25.81
CA GLY A 5 0.65 29.11 -25.40
C GLY A 5 0.59 28.54 -23.98
N ILE A 6 1.49 27.63 -23.65
CA ILE A 6 1.60 27.01 -22.31
C ILE A 6 2.02 28.05 -21.27
N ASN A 7 3.02 28.88 -21.56
CA ASN A 7 3.47 29.94 -20.66
C ASN A 7 2.36 30.96 -20.38
N LYS A 8 1.55 31.33 -21.38
CA LYS A 8 0.41 32.23 -21.19
C LYS A 8 -0.66 31.60 -20.28
N ALA A 9 -1.00 30.34 -20.50
CA ALA A 9 -1.97 29.62 -19.68
C ALA A 9 -1.48 29.46 -18.23
N TRP A 10 -0.22 29.08 -18.04
CA TRP A 10 0.42 28.95 -16.73
C TRP A 10 0.46 30.28 -15.97
N ASN A 11 0.86 31.37 -16.63
CA ASN A 11 0.89 32.69 -16.02
C ASN A 11 -0.51 33.17 -15.59
N GLN A 12 -1.54 32.83 -16.36
CA GLN A 12 -2.93 33.11 -15.98
C GLN A 12 -3.33 32.28 -14.73
N LEU A 13 -2.93 31.01 -14.66
CA LEU A 13 -3.21 30.14 -13.51
C LEU A 13 -2.56 30.69 -12.24
N GLN A 14 -1.29 31.09 -12.33
CA GLN A 14 -0.57 31.67 -11.20
C GLN A 14 -1.26 32.91 -10.65
N LYS A 15 -1.79 33.79 -11.52
CA LYS A 15 -2.58 34.95 -11.08
C LYS A 15 -3.77 34.52 -10.23
N TYR A 16 -4.56 33.55 -10.68
CA TYR A 16 -5.68 33.01 -9.91
C TYR A 16 -5.25 32.41 -8.57
N LEU A 17 -4.16 31.63 -8.56
CA LEU A 17 -3.67 30.99 -7.33
C LEU A 17 -3.19 32.00 -6.28
N THR A 18 -2.64 33.14 -6.71
CA THR A 18 -2.23 34.25 -5.83
C THR A 18 -3.38 35.12 -5.32
N MET A 19 -4.58 35.01 -5.90
CA MET A 19 -5.74 35.78 -5.42
C MET A 19 -6.15 35.35 -4.01
N SER A 20 -6.43 36.34 -3.16
CA SER A 20 -6.94 36.10 -1.81
C SER A 20 -8.26 35.32 -1.86
N LYS A 21 -8.53 34.48 -0.84
CA LYS A 21 -9.78 33.71 -0.79
C LYS A 21 -11.03 34.60 -0.79
N ILE A 22 -10.93 35.82 -0.27
CA ILE A 22 -12.02 36.82 -0.22
C ILE A 22 -12.35 37.36 -1.62
N THR A 23 -11.34 37.45 -2.50
CA THR A 23 -11.50 37.98 -3.87
C THR A 23 -11.93 36.93 -4.89
N ARG A 24 -11.99 35.65 -4.51
CA ARG A 24 -12.38 34.57 -5.43
C ARG A 24 -13.89 34.63 -5.65
N ARG A 25 -14.30 34.85 -6.90
CA ARG A 25 -15.72 34.83 -7.31
C ARG A 25 -16.25 33.39 -7.34
N GLU A 26 -17.57 33.23 -7.42
CA GLU A 26 -18.24 31.92 -7.50
C GLU A 26 -17.70 31.05 -8.66
N GLU A 27 -17.38 31.68 -9.79
CA GLU A 27 -16.85 31.05 -11.01
C GLU A 27 -15.36 30.65 -10.92
N PHE A 28 -14.64 31.10 -9.87
CA PHE A 28 -13.19 30.90 -9.73
C PHE A 28 -12.76 29.45 -9.94
N ARG A 29 -13.52 28.52 -9.35
CA ARG A 29 -13.21 27.10 -9.41
C ARG A 29 -13.27 26.58 -10.85
N SER A 30 -14.35 26.88 -11.58
CA SER A 30 -14.55 26.42 -12.95
C SER A 30 -13.48 27.01 -13.88
N GLU A 31 -13.19 28.31 -13.76
CA GLU A 31 -12.14 28.97 -14.57
C GLU A 31 -10.75 28.34 -14.34
N VAL A 32 -10.43 27.98 -13.10
CA VAL A 32 -9.15 27.35 -12.76
C VAL A 32 -9.07 25.91 -13.28
N ILE A 33 -10.16 25.13 -13.18
CA ILE A 33 -10.22 23.76 -13.70
C ILE A 33 -10.06 23.75 -15.23
N GLU A 34 -10.79 24.59 -15.96
CA GLU A 34 -10.66 24.72 -17.42
C GLU A 34 -9.24 25.11 -17.85
N LEU A 35 -8.60 26.00 -17.09
CA LEU A 35 -7.24 26.41 -17.38
C LEU A 35 -6.22 25.30 -17.13
N LEU A 36 -6.41 24.49 -16.09
CA LEU A 36 -5.60 23.31 -15.83
C LEU A 36 -5.78 22.24 -16.90
N GLU A 37 -7.01 21.96 -17.32
CA GLU A 37 -7.28 21.06 -18.46
C GLU A 37 -6.55 21.53 -19.71
N LYS A 38 -6.63 22.83 -20.02
CA LYS A 38 -5.89 23.42 -21.13
C LYS A 38 -4.38 23.26 -20.98
N ILE A 39 -3.82 23.39 -19.78
CA ILE A 39 -2.39 23.16 -19.51
C ILE A 39 -2.02 21.70 -19.81
N PHE A 40 -2.80 20.73 -19.30
CA PHE A 40 -2.58 19.32 -19.61
C PHE A 40 -2.62 19.02 -21.10
N LEU A 41 -3.53 19.64 -21.85
CA LEU A 41 -3.67 19.46 -23.30
C LEU A 41 -2.64 20.23 -24.14
N LEU A 42 -2.02 21.28 -23.60
CA LEU A 42 -0.98 22.03 -24.31
C LEU A 42 0.37 21.34 -24.20
N ASP A 43 0.69 20.85 -22.99
CA ASP A 43 1.95 20.19 -22.68
C ASP A 43 1.80 19.36 -21.38
N GLY A 44 1.58 18.06 -21.54
CA GLY A 44 1.38 17.14 -20.41
C GLY A 44 2.65 16.93 -19.59
N GLU A 45 3.83 17.01 -20.21
CA GLU A 45 5.10 16.89 -19.49
C GLU A 45 5.29 18.10 -18.57
N PHE A 46 5.13 19.31 -19.14
CA PHE A 46 5.16 20.56 -18.37
C PHE A 46 4.13 20.56 -17.22
N ALA A 47 2.91 20.06 -17.47
CA ALA A 47 1.87 19.98 -16.46
C ALA A 47 2.31 19.18 -15.23
N PHE A 48 2.95 18.01 -15.43
CA PHE A 48 3.46 17.19 -14.33
C PHE A 48 4.71 17.77 -13.67
N GLU A 49 5.65 18.31 -14.44
CA GLU A 49 6.83 19.00 -13.90
C GLU A 49 6.44 20.13 -12.95
N ASN A 50 5.36 20.85 -13.29
CA ASN A 50 4.85 21.98 -12.51
C ASN A 50 3.72 21.59 -11.53
N LYS A 51 3.48 20.30 -11.30
CA LYS A 51 2.49 19.77 -10.33
C LYS A 51 1.06 20.27 -10.56
N ALA A 52 0.67 20.47 -11.82
CA ALA A 52 -0.69 20.87 -12.19
C ALA A 52 -1.75 19.87 -11.69
N ASP A 53 -1.40 18.58 -11.64
CA ASP A 53 -2.22 17.50 -11.06
C ASP A 53 -2.55 17.75 -9.58
N GLN A 54 -1.55 18.17 -8.79
CA GLN A 54 -1.74 18.48 -7.39
C GLN A 54 -2.60 19.74 -7.21
N ILE A 55 -2.38 20.76 -8.05
CA ILE A 55 -3.20 21.98 -8.04
C ILE A 55 -4.65 21.63 -8.37
N TYR A 56 -4.89 20.83 -9.40
CA TYR A 56 -6.22 20.37 -9.81
C TYR A 56 -6.98 19.74 -8.65
N PHE A 57 -6.38 18.74 -8.01
CA PHE A 57 -7.02 18.07 -6.89
C PHE A 57 -7.17 18.99 -5.67
N ASN A 58 -6.22 19.88 -5.40
CA ASN A 58 -6.32 20.82 -4.29
C ASN A 58 -7.51 21.77 -4.46
N ILE A 59 -7.77 22.26 -5.68
CA ILE A 59 -8.93 23.12 -5.97
C ILE A 59 -10.24 22.36 -5.73
N GLN A 60 -10.35 21.13 -6.22
CA GLN A 60 -11.51 20.27 -5.95
C GLN A 60 -11.67 20.00 -4.44
N LYS A 61 -10.57 19.72 -3.74
CA LYS A 61 -10.59 19.45 -2.29
C LYS A 61 -10.96 20.70 -1.47
N GLU A 62 -10.46 21.88 -1.81
CA GLU A 62 -10.85 23.14 -1.16
C GLU A 62 -12.36 23.37 -1.26
N TYR A 63 -12.94 23.08 -2.43
CA TYR A 63 -14.38 23.16 -2.66
C TYR A 63 -15.17 22.14 -1.83
N LEU A 64 -14.73 20.88 -1.76
CA LEU A 64 -15.40 19.88 -0.94
C LEU A 64 -15.30 20.21 0.56
N ASP A 65 -14.16 20.70 1.01
CA ASP A 65 -13.93 21.03 2.42
C ASP A 65 -14.69 22.30 2.86
N SER A 66 -15.00 23.25 1.96
CA SER A 66 -15.88 24.38 2.29
C SER A 66 -17.31 23.91 2.56
N LEU A 67 -17.85 22.99 1.75
CA LEU A 67 -19.20 22.46 1.93
C LEU A 67 -19.37 21.61 3.20
N LYS A 68 -18.31 20.95 3.67
CA LYS A 68 -18.34 20.22 4.95
C LYS A 68 -18.50 21.13 6.16
N LYS A 69 -17.95 22.34 6.11
CA LYS A 69 -18.05 23.30 7.22
C LYS A 69 -19.47 23.85 7.30
N ASP A 70 -20.09 24.12 6.16
CA ASP A 70 -21.41 24.74 6.08
C ASP A 70 -22.56 23.78 6.47
N ASN A 71 -22.38 22.47 6.24
CA ASN A 71 -23.36 21.44 6.61
C ASN A 71 -23.60 21.29 8.12
N LYS A 72 -22.79 21.92 8.98
CA LYS A 72 -23.07 21.95 10.43
C LYS A 72 -24.03 23.07 10.85
N GLU A 73 -24.32 24.06 10.00
CA GLU A 73 -24.98 25.29 10.47
C GLU A 73 -26.17 25.79 9.64
N ARG A 74 -26.48 25.24 8.45
CA ARG A 74 -27.58 25.80 7.64
C ARG A 74 -28.40 24.75 6.88
N PHE A 75 -29.59 24.44 7.39
CA PHE A 75 -30.69 23.89 6.61
C PHE A 75 -31.31 25.04 5.78
N GLY A 76 -30.82 25.22 4.55
CA GLY A 76 -31.34 26.21 3.60
C GLY A 76 -31.26 25.67 2.19
N SER A 77 -32.43 25.46 1.58
CA SER A 77 -32.65 24.88 0.26
C SER A 77 -32.11 25.77 -0.87
N HIS A 78 -30.88 25.52 -1.34
CA HIS A 78 -30.42 25.71 -2.74
C HIS A 78 -28.92 25.43 -2.97
N PHE A 79 -28.15 25.08 -1.95
CA PHE A 79 -26.73 24.73 -2.14
C PHE A 79 -26.58 23.25 -2.52
N MET A 80 -25.72 22.96 -3.50
CA MET A 80 -25.26 21.59 -3.78
C MET A 80 -24.84 20.96 -2.46
N ASN A 81 -25.45 19.83 -2.10
CA ASN A 81 -25.01 19.10 -0.94
C ASN A 81 -23.61 18.51 -1.20
N HIS A 82 -22.89 18.16 -0.13
CA HIS A 82 -21.54 17.62 -0.23
C HIS A 82 -21.45 16.41 -1.17
N ASP A 83 -22.48 15.55 -1.22
CA ASP A 83 -22.47 14.34 -2.05
C ASP A 83 -22.58 14.67 -3.56
N GLU A 84 -23.38 15.68 -3.91
CA GLU A 84 -23.45 16.22 -5.28
C GLU A 84 -22.13 16.85 -5.70
N ALA A 85 -21.49 17.59 -4.80
CA ALA A 85 -20.18 18.18 -5.05
C ALA A 85 -19.09 17.12 -5.27
N VAL A 86 -19.12 16.01 -4.51
CA VAL A 86 -18.20 14.87 -4.73
C VAL A 86 -18.44 14.24 -6.11
N LYS A 87 -19.70 14.07 -6.53
CA LYS A 87 -20.02 13.55 -7.88
C LYS A 87 -19.54 14.49 -8.98
N CYS A 88 -19.69 15.79 -8.81
CA CYS A 88 -19.17 16.79 -9.74
C CYS A 88 -17.65 16.69 -9.90
N CYS A 89 -16.90 16.66 -8.79
CA CYS A 89 -15.44 16.51 -8.83
C CYS A 89 -15.00 15.16 -9.45
N PHE A 90 -15.78 14.10 -9.22
CA PHE A 90 -15.56 12.80 -9.86
C PHE A 90 -15.72 12.90 -11.39
N CYS A 91 -16.79 13.53 -11.87
CA CYS A 91 -17.03 13.70 -13.31
C CYS A 91 -15.95 14.53 -14.00
N GLU A 92 -15.58 15.67 -13.42
CA GLU A 92 -14.49 16.52 -13.95
C GLU A 92 -13.17 15.75 -14.10
N LEU A 93 -12.84 14.90 -13.11
CA LEU A 93 -11.63 14.08 -13.21
C LEU A 93 -11.73 13.05 -14.34
N CYS A 94 -12.92 12.48 -14.57
CA CYS A 94 -13.17 11.56 -15.68
C CYS A 94 -13.09 12.28 -17.04
N GLU A 95 -13.62 13.49 -17.13
CA GLU A 95 -13.56 14.34 -18.33
C GLU A 95 -12.11 14.68 -18.67
N LEU A 96 -11.30 15.12 -17.69
CA LEU A 96 -9.87 15.32 -17.87
C LEU A 96 -9.18 14.05 -18.40
N ALA A 97 -9.50 12.87 -17.85
CA ALA A 97 -8.94 11.60 -18.30
C ALA A 97 -9.27 11.29 -19.76
N VAL A 98 -10.52 11.51 -20.18
CA VAL A 98 -10.94 11.29 -21.56
C VAL A 98 -10.25 12.27 -22.50
N LEU A 99 -10.18 13.56 -22.12
CA LEU A 99 -9.51 14.60 -22.92
C LEU A 99 -8.02 14.30 -23.12
N VAL A 100 -7.30 13.95 -22.05
CA VAL A 100 -5.86 13.66 -22.08
C VAL A 100 -5.56 12.38 -22.87
N GLN A 101 -6.28 11.27 -22.63
CA GLN A 101 -6.13 10.03 -23.41
C GLN A 101 -6.41 10.25 -24.90
N HIS A 102 -7.44 11.03 -25.22
CA HIS A 102 -7.78 11.34 -26.60
C HIS A 102 -6.70 12.18 -27.27
N HIS A 103 -6.23 13.22 -26.59
CA HIS A 103 -5.24 14.17 -27.12
C HIS A 103 -3.89 13.50 -27.38
N TYR A 104 -3.39 12.69 -26.45
CA TYR A 104 -2.06 12.07 -26.53
C TYR A 104 -2.06 10.64 -27.08
N ASP A 105 -3.22 10.12 -27.52
CA ASP A 105 -3.42 8.80 -28.12
C ASP A 105 -2.88 7.62 -27.26
N PHE A 106 -3.26 7.57 -25.98
CA PHE A 106 -3.01 6.43 -25.09
C PHE A 106 -4.27 5.99 -24.35
N ASP A 107 -4.28 4.75 -23.86
CA ASP A 107 -5.36 4.21 -23.04
C ASP A 107 -4.90 3.93 -21.60
N LEU A 108 -5.72 4.34 -20.63
CA LEU A 108 -5.55 3.97 -19.24
C LEU A 108 -5.89 2.49 -19.05
N GLN A 109 -4.87 1.68 -18.76
CA GLN A 109 -5.04 0.24 -18.61
C GLN A 109 -5.98 -0.10 -17.45
N ASN A 110 -6.92 -1.03 -17.68
CA ASN A 110 -7.93 -1.48 -16.72
C ASN A 110 -8.88 -0.39 -16.20
N ALA A 111 -8.96 0.75 -16.90
CA ALA A 111 -9.90 1.79 -16.54
C ALA A 111 -11.36 1.28 -16.60
N PRO A 112 -12.23 1.75 -15.69
CA PRO A 112 -13.68 1.56 -15.82
C PRO A 112 -14.18 1.82 -17.24
N HIS A 113 -15.14 1.03 -17.72
CA HIS A 113 -15.60 1.07 -19.12
C HIS A 113 -16.00 2.46 -19.62
N PHE A 114 -16.53 3.32 -18.75
CA PHE A 114 -16.94 4.68 -19.11
C PHE A 114 -15.76 5.63 -19.42
N LEU A 115 -14.52 5.21 -19.16
CA LEU A 115 -13.29 5.97 -19.44
C LEU A 115 -12.56 5.46 -20.67
N ARG A 116 -13.00 4.33 -21.24
CA ARG A 116 -12.40 3.83 -22.48
C ARG A 116 -12.63 4.87 -23.57
N LYS A 117 -11.58 5.14 -24.34
CA LYS A 117 -11.64 6.04 -25.48
C LYS A 117 -12.87 5.69 -26.32
N TYR A 118 -13.80 6.64 -26.44
CA TYR A 118 -14.83 6.52 -27.45
C TYR A 118 -14.13 6.48 -28.80
N ASP A 119 -14.44 5.47 -29.61
CA ASP A 119 -14.04 5.34 -31.00
C ASP A 119 -14.77 6.40 -31.83
N SER A 120 -14.52 7.67 -31.50
CA SER A 120 -15.10 8.82 -32.15
C SER A 120 -14.15 9.23 -33.27
N LYS A 121 -14.72 9.46 -34.46
CA LYS A 121 -14.06 9.90 -35.68
C LYS A 121 -13.42 11.30 -35.58
N MET A 122 -13.04 11.74 -34.39
CA MET A 122 -12.36 13.02 -34.21
C MET A 122 -11.00 12.95 -34.89
N GLU A 123 -10.75 13.93 -35.76
CA GLU A 123 -9.53 14.03 -36.54
C GLU A 123 -8.30 13.96 -35.64
N LYS A 124 -7.49 12.92 -35.83
CA LYS A 124 -6.20 12.77 -35.16
C LYS A 124 -5.27 13.90 -35.60
N LYS A 125 -5.27 15.02 -34.87
CA LYS A 125 -4.18 15.99 -34.98
C LYS A 125 -2.89 15.30 -34.55
N LYS A 126 -1.79 15.59 -35.26
CA LYS A 126 -0.46 15.05 -34.97
C LYS A 126 0.04 15.64 -33.65
N VAL A 127 -0.30 14.99 -32.54
CA VAL A 127 0.10 15.39 -31.19
C VAL A 127 1.40 14.68 -30.82
N SER A 128 2.26 15.37 -30.06
CA SER A 128 3.46 14.77 -29.46
C SER A 128 3.05 13.66 -28.49
N LEU A 129 3.63 12.47 -28.63
CA LEU A 129 3.40 11.39 -27.67
C LEU A 129 3.99 11.78 -26.30
N LEU A 130 3.27 11.45 -25.22
CA LEU A 130 3.83 11.54 -23.87
C LEU A 130 4.80 10.39 -23.63
N SER A 131 5.84 10.64 -22.82
CA SER A 131 6.67 9.58 -22.28
C SER A 131 5.86 8.63 -21.38
N GLN A 132 6.29 7.35 -21.30
CA GLN A 132 5.63 6.35 -20.46
C GLN A 132 5.59 6.78 -18.99
N GLU A 133 6.67 7.43 -18.51
CA GLU A 133 6.73 7.98 -17.15
C GLU A 133 5.60 8.99 -16.87
N VAL A 134 5.30 9.86 -17.83
CA VAL A 134 4.22 10.85 -17.70
C VAL A 134 2.84 10.17 -17.75
N ILE A 135 2.68 9.16 -18.60
CA ILE A 135 1.46 8.33 -18.63
C ILE A 135 1.23 7.64 -17.28
N ASP A 136 2.28 7.07 -16.68
CA ASP A 136 2.19 6.39 -15.38
C ASP A 136 1.90 7.38 -14.25
N LYS A 137 2.53 8.56 -14.25
CA LYS A 137 2.19 9.66 -13.32
C LYS A 137 0.72 10.08 -13.44
N PHE A 138 0.20 10.17 -14.67
CA PHE A 138 -1.19 10.49 -14.93
C PHE A 138 -2.14 9.39 -14.46
N ALA A 139 -1.86 8.13 -14.80
CA ALA A 139 -2.65 6.99 -14.36
C ALA A 139 -2.69 6.90 -12.82
N ARG A 140 -1.54 7.04 -12.15
CA ARG A 140 -1.43 7.07 -10.68
C ARG A 140 -2.29 8.17 -10.09
N PHE A 141 -2.11 9.42 -10.57
CA PHE A 141 -2.89 10.57 -10.11
C PHE A 141 -4.39 10.32 -10.27
N PHE A 142 -4.80 9.95 -11.48
CA PHE A 142 -6.19 9.74 -11.85
C PHE A 142 -6.85 8.66 -10.97
N TYR A 143 -6.27 7.46 -10.91
CA TYR A 143 -6.83 6.36 -10.13
C TYR A 143 -6.84 6.64 -8.63
N LEU A 144 -5.81 7.29 -8.09
CA LEU A 144 -5.76 7.70 -6.69
C LEU A 144 -6.91 8.66 -6.36
N ARG A 145 -7.12 9.71 -7.16
CA ARG A 145 -8.15 10.72 -6.87
C ARG A 145 -9.56 10.21 -7.13
N LEU A 146 -9.76 9.38 -8.16
CA LEU A 146 -11.03 8.69 -8.37
C LEU A 146 -11.35 7.73 -7.22
N GLY A 147 -10.33 7.07 -6.67
CA GLY A 147 -10.44 6.27 -5.45
C GLY A 147 -10.84 7.10 -4.23
N ASP A 148 -10.25 8.31 -4.07
CA ASP A 148 -10.62 9.25 -3.01
C ASP A 148 -12.08 9.67 -3.09
N PHE A 149 -12.56 10.06 -4.27
CA PHE A 149 -13.97 10.41 -4.46
C PHE A 149 -14.89 9.21 -4.26
N SER A 150 -14.51 8.01 -4.72
CA SER A 150 -15.25 6.77 -4.46
C SER A 150 -15.36 6.49 -2.96
N ARG A 151 -14.29 6.72 -2.21
CA ARG A 151 -14.29 6.59 -0.74
C ARG A 151 -15.16 7.65 -0.07
N TYR A 152 -15.16 8.90 -0.54
CA TYR A 152 -16.06 9.94 -0.02
C TYR A 152 -17.54 9.61 -0.28
N MET A 153 -17.85 8.91 -1.37
CA MET A 153 -19.18 8.35 -1.66
C MET A 153 -19.46 7.02 -0.92
N SER A 154 -18.61 6.60 0.02
CA SER A 154 -18.69 5.31 0.71
C SER A 154 -18.69 4.06 -0.20
N LYS A 155 -18.25 4.19 -1.46
CA LYS A 155 -18.11 3.09 -2.42
C LYS A 155 -16.76 2.39 -2.23
N PHE A 156 -16.59 1.71 -1.09
CA PHE A 156 -15.30 1.19 -0.64
C PHE A 156 -14.67 0.13 -1.56
N ASP A 157 -15.46 -0.75 -2.19
CA ASP A 157 -14.90 -1.75 -3.13
C ASP A 157 -14.33 -1.09 -4.39
N MET A 158 -15.03 -0.09 -4.91
CA MET A 158 -14.57 0.71 -6.05
C MET A 158 -13.33 1.54 -5.68
N ALA A 159 -13.32 2.16 -4.50
CA ALA A 159 -12.14 2.88 -4.01
C ALA A 159 -10.93 1.94 -3.93
N LEU A 160 -11.12 0.75 -3.38
CA LEU A 160 -10.06 -0.25 -3.26
C LEU A 160 -9.54 -0.74 -4.62
N SER A 161 -10.42 -0.99 -5.59
CA SER A 161 -9.99 -1.39 -6.94
C SER A 161 -9.19 -0.28 -7.63
N LEU A 162 -9.62 0.98 -7.49
CA LEU A 162 -8.93 2.14 -8.05
C LEU A 162 -7.56 2.37 -7.40
N TYR A 163 -7.46 2.29 -6.06
CA TYR A 163 -6.15 2.39 -5.39
C TYR A 163 -5.18 1.29 -5.82
N LYS A 164 -5.67 0.06 -6.08
CA LYS A 164 -4.82 -1.01 -6.64
C LYS A 164 -4.34 -0.70 -8.06
N LEU A 165 -5.15 -0.03 -8.88
CA LEU A 165 -4.70 0.44 -10.20
C LEU A 165 -3.67 1.57 -10.07
N ALA A 166 -3.82 2.46 -9.09
CA ALA A 166 -2.80 3.47 -8.81
C ALA A 166 -1.45 2.84 -8.41
N LEU A 167 -1.45 1.76 -7.60
CA LEU A 167 -0.22 1.01 -7.28
C LEU A 167 0.38 0.28 -8.50
N LYS A 168 -0.43 -0.12 -9.49
CA LYS A 168 0.13 -0.68 -10.74
C LYS A 168 0.91 0.37 -11.54
N ALA A 169 0.48 1.63 -11.48
CA ALA A 169 1.16 2.74 -12.14
C ALA A 169 2.35 3.28 -11.32
N ALA A 170 2.31 3.16 -9.99
CA ALA A 170 3.43 3.50 -9.11
C ALA A 170 3.44 2.59 -7.87
N SER A 171 4.20 1.50 -7.94
CA SER A 171 4.21 0.39 -6.98
C SER A 171 4.71 0.76 -5.58
N PHE A 172 5.46 1.86 -5.45
CA PHE A 172 6.08 2.31 -4.21
C PHE A 172 5.43 3.56 -3.59
N ASP A 173 4.26 3.97 -4.08
CA ASP A 173 3.56 5.16 -3.58
C ASP A 173 2.98 4.94 -2.17
N GLY A 174 3.66 5.48 -1.16
CA GLY A 174 3.25 5.33 0.23
C GLY A 174 1.92 6.02 0.55
N PHE A 175 1.55 7.06 -0.20
CA PHE A 175 0.26 7.72 -0.02
C PHE A 175 -0.88 6.79 -0.46
N VAL A 176 -0.74 6.07 -1.58
CA VAL A 176 -1.75 5.11 -2.06
C VAL A 176 -1.93 3.97 -1.05
N HIS A 177 -0.84 3.38 -0.55
CA HIS A 177 -0.88 2.39 0.52
C HIS A 177 -1.63 2.90 1.76
N ASN A 178 -1.38 4.14 2.17
CA ASN A 178 -2.12 4.76 3.28
C ASN A 178 -3.63 4.87 2.99
N GLN A 179 -4.04 5.16 1.75
CA GLN A 179 -5.46 5.21 1.41
C GLN A 179 -6.11 3.82 1.45
N ILE A 180 -5.41 2.77 1.01
CA ILE A 180 -5.86 1.38 1.14
C ILE A 180 -6.02 1.00 2.62
N GLY A 181 -5.04 1.37 3.47
CA GLY A 181 -5.11 1.16 4.91
C GLY A 181 -6.35 1.78 5.54
N ILE A 182 -6.78 2.97 5.09
CA ILE A 182 -8.01 3.63 5.56
C ILE A 182 -9.24 2.76 5.24
N ILE A 183 -9.32 2.22 4.01
CA ILE A 183 -10.42 1.33 3.61
C ILE A 183 -10.47 0.08 4.51
N TYR A 184 -9.32 -0.53 4.79
CA TYR A 184 -9.27 -1.70 5.66
C TYR A 184 -9.66 -1.40 7.12
N ILE A 185 -9.34 -0.21 7.64
CA ILE A 185 -9.84 0.25 8.94
C ILE A 185 -11.37 0.33 8.95
N TYR A 186 -12.00 0.93 7.94
CA TYR A 186 -13.47 0.98 7.84
C TYR A 186 -14.09 -0.43 7.81
N ARG A 187 -13.38 -1.40 7.24
CA ARG A 187 -13.79 -2.81 7.18
C ARG A 187 -13.43 -3.62 8.43
N LYS A 188 -12.84 -3.01 9.45
CA LYS A 188 -12.31 -3.67 10.66
C LYS A 188 -11.29 -4.79 10.36
N LYS A 189 -10.59 -4.69 9.23
CA LYS A 189 -9.53 -5.64 8.83
C LYS A 189 -8.18 -5.13 9.30
N PHE A 190 -7.92 -5.24 10.60
CA PHE A 190 -6.76 -4.59 11.22
C PHE A 190 -5.40 -5.12 10.75
N LEU A 191 -5.28 -6.42 10.44
CA LEU A 191 -4.05 -6.97 9.89
C LEU A 191 -3.73 -6.34 8.54
N ASP A 192 -4.72 -6.33 7.65
CA ASP A 192 -4.60 -5.75 6.31
C ASP A 192 -4.31 -4.24 6.40
N ALA A 193 -4.99 -3.51 7.28
CA ALA A 193 -4.75 -2.08 7.49
C ALA A 193 -3.33 -1.79 8.00
N LEU A 194 -2.87 -2.53 9.00
CA LEU A 194 -1.56 -2.35 9.60
C LEU A 194 -0.44 -2.64 8.58
N TYR A 195 -0.59 -3.70 7.79
CA TYR A 195 0.33 -4.03 6.70
C TYR A 195 0.47 -2.87 5.72
N GLU A 196 -0.65 -2.33 5.23
CA GLU A 196 -0.64 -1.22 4.27
C GLU A 196 -0.07 0.07 4.86
N TYR A 197 -0.34 0.39 6.13
CA TYR A 197 0.28 1.54 6.79
C TYR A 197 1.79 1.37 7.01
N ILE A 198 2.25 0.14 7.27
CA ILE A 198 3.68 -0.14 7.37
C ILE A 198 4.36 0.03 6.02
N LEU A 199 3.78 -0.47 4.93
CA LEU A 199 4.29 -0.23 3.59
C LEU A 199 4.30 1.27 3.27
N ALA A 200 3.21 1.97 3.59
CA ALA A 200 3.11 3.42 3.40
C ALA A 200 4.26 4.19 4.07
N SER A 201 4.61 3.83 5.30
CA SER A 201 5.69 4.49 6.05
C SER A 201 7.10 4.09 5.61
N ASN A 202 7.27 2.93 4.97
CA ASN A 202 8.58 2.34 4.67
C ASN A 202 8.86 2.20 3.17
N SER A 203 8.00 2.74 2.30
CA SER A 203 8.25 2.77 0.86
C SER A 203 9.26 3.85 0.48
N PRO A 204 9.92 3.73 -0.70
CA PRO A 204 10.73 4.81 -1.27
C PRO A 204 10.02 6.17 -1.24
N ASP A 205 8.76 6.22 -1.69
CA ASP A 205 7.90 7.41 -1.57
C ASP A 205 7.09 7.38 -0.26
N SER A 206 7.82 7.37 0.87
CA SER A 206 7.24 7.21 2.19
C SER A 206 6.17 8.27 2.53
N PHE A 207 5.07 7.83 3.12
CA PHE A 207 4.04 8.68 3.70
C PHE A 207 4.09 8.63 5.23
N ARG A 208 4.89 9.52 5.82
CA ARG A 208 5.10 9.62 7.29
C ARG A 208 3.81 9.75 8.12
N GLY A 209 2.72 10.24 7.52
CA GLY A 209 1.42 10.30 8.19
C GLY A 209 0.85 8.93 8.59
N ALA A 210 1.31 7.84 7.96
CA ALA A 210 0.91 6.48 8.31
C ALA A 210 1.50 5.99 9.65
N ASP A 211 2.64 6.53 10.10
CA ASP A 211 3.29 6.11 11.35
C ASP A 211 2.38 6.29 12.57
N LEU A 212 1.64 7.40 12.62
CA LEU A 212 0.68 7.66 13.69
C LEU A 212 -0.43 6.60 13.72
N LYS A 213 -0.86 6.11 12.55
CA LYS A 213 -1.90 5.08 12.44
C LYS A 213 -1.37 3.70 12.83
N VAL A 214 -0.14 3.37 12.42
CA VAL A 214 0.57 2.16 12.88
C VAL A 214 0.63 2.14 14.41
N GLN A 215 1.06 3.25 15.03
CA GLN A 215 1.12 3.38 16.48
C GLN A 215 -0.26 3.24 17.15
N GLN A 216 -1.30 3.86 16.58
CA GLN A 216 -2.68 3.76 17.10
C GLN A 216 -3.19 2.30 17.09
N ILE A 217 -2.98 1.57 15.98
CA ILE A 217 -3.38 0.16 15.88
C ILE A 217 -2.62 -0.69 16.90
N PHE A 218 -1.29 -0.54 17.00
CA PHE A 218 -0.52 -1.33 17.96
C PHE A 218 -0.93 -1.06 19.41
N LYS A 219 -1.18 0.20 19.79
CA LYS A 219 -1.66 0.55 21.14
C LYS A 219 -3.03 -0.06 21.42
N MET A 220 -3.96 0.04 20.46
CA MET A 220 -5.28 -0.57 20.57
C MET A 220 -5.17 -2.08 20.77
N GLN A 221 -4.40 -2.78 19.93
CA GLN A 221 -4.23 -4.24 20.00
C GLN A 221 -3.52 -4.68 21.29
N ALA A 222 -2.53 -3.93 21.76
CA ALA A 222 -1.81 -4.23 23.00
C ALA A 222 -2.73 -4.20 24.24
N SER A 223 -3.77 -3.37 24.22
CA SER A 223 -4.74 -3.20 25.31
C SER A 223 -5.79 -4.30 25.42
N LEU A 224 -5.93 -5.13 24.39
CA LEU A 224 -6.91 -6.21 24.37
C LEU A 224 -6.44 -7.42 25.21
N ASN A 225 -7.39 -8.16 25.77
CA ASN A 225 -7.12 -9.41 26.47
C ASN A 225 -6.69 -10.49 25.45
N LEU A 226 -5.67 -11.28 25.79
CA LEU A 226 -5.21 -12.42 24.99
C LEU A 226 -6.03 -13.70 25.23
N GLY A 227 -6.78 -13.77 26.34
CA GLY A 227 -7.41 -15.02 26.79
C GLY A 227 -8.76 -15.37 26.14
N ASN A 228 -9.27 -14.60 25.19
CA ASN A 228 -10.67 -14.73 24.72
C ASN A 228 -10.83 -15.09 23.23
N ASP A 229 -9.77 -15.12 22.41
CA ASP A 229 -9.89 -15.27 20.95
C ASP A 229 -9.42 -16.64 20.47
N GLU A 230 -10.05 -17.69 21.00
CA GLU A 230 -9.57 -19.08 20.87
C GLU A 230 -9.48 -19.62 19.43
N PHE A 231 -9.83 -18.85 18.39
CA PHE A 231 -9.89 -19.36 17.02
C PHE A 231 -9.23 -18.51 15.92
N ASP A 232 -8.80 -17.27 16.18
CA ASP A 232 -8.23 -16.40 15.13
C ASP A 232 -6.73 -16.14 15.33
N TYR A 233 -5.93 -16.63 14.38
CA TYR A 233 -4.50 -16.40 14.33
C TYR A 233 -4.15 -14.92 14.11
N ASP A 234 -4.85 -14.24 13.21
CA ASP A 234 -4.55 -12.85 12.83
C ASP A 234 -4.76 -11.91 14.02
N GLU A 235 -5.86 -12.12 14.77
CA GLU A 235 -6.17 -11.32 15.98
C GLU A 235 -5.17 -11.60 17.10
N THR A 236 -4.91 -12.87 17.41
CA THR A 236 -3.95 -13.27 18.45
C THR A 236 -2.54 -12.75 18.13
N PHE A 237 -2.11 -12.87 16.86
CA PHE A 237 -0.85 -12.32 16.37
C PHE A 237 -0.78 -10.82 16.63
N LEU A 238 -1.78 -10.04 16.18
CA LEU A 238 -1.81 -8.58 16.33
C LEU A 238 -1.73 -8.14 17.79
N LYS A 239 -2.43 -8.82 18.70
CA LYS A 239 -2.35 -8.55 20.14
C LYS A 239 -0.95 -8.80 20.69
N ILE A 240 -0.33 -9.93 20.34
CA ILE A 240 1.03 -10.27 20.76
C ILE A 240 2.05 -9.29 20.20
N VAL A 241 2.06 -9.00 18.90
CA VAL A 241 3.02 -8.05 18.31
C VAL A 241 2.75 -6.61 18.76
N GLY A 242 1.50 -6.25 19.04
CA GLY A 242 1.13 -4.98 19.66
C GLY A 242 1.73 -4.83 21.06
N ARG A 243 1.63 -5.86 21.89
CA ARG A 243 2.31 -5.91 23.21
C ARG A 243 3.83 -5.83 23.05
N CYS A 244 4.40 -6.55 22.09
CA CYS A 244 5.85 -6.50 21.82
C CYS A 244 6.31 -5.11 21.41
N ARG A 245 5.57 -4.44 20.51
CA ARG A 245 5.87 -3.07 20.08
C ARG A 245 5.87 -2.06 21.22
N ASN A 246 5.03 -2.29 22.24
CA ASN A 246 4.94 -1.47 23.45
C ASN A 246 5.83 -1.99 24.59
N VAL A 247 6.77 -2.91 24.30
CA VAL A 247 7.72 -3.49 25.26
C VAL A 247 7.01 -4.09 26.48
N MET A 248 5.88 -4.75 26.25
CA MET A 248 5.16 -5.55 27.24
C MET A 248 5.62 -7.01 27.14
N LEU A 249 5.83 -7.66 28.28
CA LEU A 249 6.15 -9.08 28.31
C LEU A 249 4.92 -9.90 27.89
N VAL A 250 5.16 -10.95 27.11
CA VAL A 250 4.15 -11.92 26.70
C VAL A 250 4.56 -13.25 27.30
N GLU A 251 3.65 -13.86 28.06
CA GLU A 251 3.90 -15.17 28.67
C GLU A 251 3.97 -16.27 27.58
N ASP A 252 4.82 -17.27 27.80
CA ASP A 252 5.08 -18.33 26.82
C ASP A 252 3.82 -19.10 26.41
N VAL A 253 2.83 -19.21 27.32
CA VAL A 253 1.54 -19.86 27.04
C VAL A 253 0.83 -19.24 25.83
N PHE A 254 0.90 -17.92 25.67
CA PHE A 254 0.28 -17.23 24.53
C PHE A 254 1.03 -17.49 23.23
N LEU A 255 2.35 -17.63 23.30
CA LEU A 255 3.16 -18.01 22.14
C LEU A 255 2.89 -19.47 21.75
N VAL A 256 2.66 -20.36 22.72
CA VAL A 256 2.24 -21.76 22.47
C VAL A 256 0.89 -21.78 21.78
N ASN A 257 -0.08 -21.02 22.28
CA ASN A 257 -1.39 -20.91 21.67
C ASN A 257 -1.31 -20.36 20.23
N LEU A 258 -0.52 -19.30 20.00
CA LEU A 258 -0.33 -18.74 18.65
C LEU A 258 0.22 -19.78 17.67
N GLY A 259 1.18 -20.60 18.08
CA GLY A 259 1.74 -21.67 17.24
C GLY A 259 0.77 -22.82 16.98
N ASN A 260 -0.15 -23.10 17.92
CA ASN A 260 -1.24 -24.05 17.71
C ASN A 260 -2.27 -23.50 16.71
N LEU A 261 -2.65 -22.22 16.85
CA LEU A 261 -3.52 -21.53 15.88
C LEU A 261 -2.90 -21.52 14.48
N LEU A 262 -1.60 -21.23 14.37
CA LEU A 262 -0.88 -21.27 13.10
C LEU A 262 -1.09 -22.61 12.37
N ARG A 263 -0.92 -23.72 13.09
CA ARG A 263 -1.05 -25.07 12.52
C ARG A 263 -2.50 -25.50 12.27
N ASN A 264 -3.44 -25.08 13.14
CA ASN A 264 -4.81 -25.58 13.15
C ASN A 264 -5.81 -24.72 12.37
N SER A 265 -5.64 -23.40 12.32
CA SER A 265 -6.60 -22.47 11.73
C SER A 265 -6.11 -21.75 10.48
N THR A 266 -4.79 -21.70 10.23
CA THR A 266 -4.24 -20.96 9.09
C THR A 266 -4.32 -21.77 7.79
N GLN A 267 -5.42 -21.57 7.05
CA GLN A 267 -5.61 -22.20 5.73
C GLN A 267 -4.90 -21.43 4.60
N ASN A 268 -4.78 -20.11 4.73
CA ASN A 268 -4.16 -19.24 3.74
C ASN A 268 -2.79 -18.76 4.22
N TYR A 269 -1.77 -19.61 4.08
CA TYR A 269 -0.40 -19.31 4.48
C TYR A 269 0.22 -18.14 3.69
N LEU A 270 -0.33 -17.73 2.53
CA LEU A 270 0.14 -16.53 1.82
C LEU A 270 -0.11 -15.25 2.64
N ARG A 271 -1.07 -15.26 3.57
CA ARG A 271 -1.25 -14.16 4.54
C ARG A 271 -0.04 -13.98 5.45
N LEU A 272 0.81 -14.99 5.63
CA LEU A 272 2.02 -14.90 6.46
C LEU A 272 3.04 -13.91 5.91
N LYS A 273 2.99 -13.53 4.62
CA LYS A 273 3.74 -12.39 4.07
C LYS A 273 3.44 -11.09 4.83
N LYS A 274 2.17 -10.84 5.17
CA LYS A 274 1.76 -9.64 5.92
C LYS A 274 2.25 -9.68 7.36
N HIS A 275 2.09 -10.84 8.00
CA HIS A 275 2.57 -11.09 9.34
C HIS A 275 4.07 -10.88 9.44
N PHE A 276 4.82 -11.38 8.47
CA PHE A 276 6.27 -11.23 8.39
C PHE A 276 6.69 -9.76 8.35
N VAL A 277 6.13 -8.99 7.42
CA VAL A 277 6.41 -7.55 7.29
C VAL A 277 6.10 -6.79 8.59
N ILE A 278 4.98 -7.12 9.25
CA ILE A 278 4.63 -6.54 10.55
C ILE A 278 5.63 -6.94 11.63
N ALA A 279 6.00 -8.21 11.72
CA ALA A 279 6.94 -8.71 12.73
C ALA A 279 8.34 -8.11 12.55
N VAL A 280 8.86 -8.06 11.31
CA VAL A 280 10.14 -7.42 10.97
C VAL A 280 10.13 -5.94 11.34
N THR A 281 9.02 -5.23 11.10
CA THR A 281 8.88 -3.83 11.53
C THR A 281 9.04 -3.69 13.04
N VAL A 282 8.35 -4.52 13.83
CA VAL A 282 8.44 -4.49 15.29
C VAL A 282 9.85 -4.85 15.76
N TRP A 283 10.47 -5.87 15.16
CA TRP A 283 11.84 -6.28 15.48
C TRP A 283 12.85 -5.16 15.23
N ASN A 284 12.78 -4.49 14.07
CA ASN A 284 13.66 -3.36 13.75
C ASN A 284 13.51 -2.22 14.74
N ILE A 285 12.28 -1.86 15.11
CA ILE A 285 12.03 -0.80 16.10
C ILE A 285 12.64 -1.16 17.46
N LEU A 286 12.54 -2.43 17.87
CA LEU A 286 13.10 -2.89 19.15
C LEU A 286 14.63 -2.92 19.13
N LYS A 287 15.25 -3.32 18.02
CA LYS A 287 16.71 -3.39 17.88
C LYS A 287 17.36 -2.02 17.72
N ILE A 288 16.86 -1.17 16.83
CA ILE A 288 17.41 0.18 16.59
C ILE A 288 17.42 1.01 17.87
N ASN A 289 16.39 0.87 18.70
CA ASN A 289 16.23 1.69 19.92
C ASN A 289 16.65 0.98 21.22
N GLY A 290 17.23 -0.23 21.14
CA GLY A 290 17.24 -1.14 22.29
C GLY A 290 18.49 -1.96 22.51
N ASN A 291 19.62 -1.63 21.88
CA ASN A 291 20.85 -2.42 22.02
C ASN A 291 21.33 -2.58 23.48
N GLU A 292 20.91 -1.72 24.41
CA GLU A 292 21.26 -1.80 25.84
C GLU A 292 20.09 -2.17 26.77
N ASP A 293 18.85 -2.16 26.28
CA ASP A 293 17.66 -2.41 27.11
C ASP A 293 17.30 -3.90 27.10
N VAL A 294 17.63 -4.58 28.20
CA VAL A 294 17.35 -6.01 28.41
C VAL A 294 15.89 -6.37 28.13
N LYS A 295 14.94 -5.50 28.48
CA LYS A 295 13.52 -5.76 28.25
C LYS A 295 13.20 -5.72 26.75
N LYS A 296 13.72 -4.73 26.01
CA LYS A 296 13.57 -4.65 24.55
C LYS A 296 14.23 -5.84 23.85
N LEU A 297 15.40 -6.29 24.32
CA LEU A 297 16.07 -7.47 23.79
C LEU A 297 15.22 -8.74 23.97
N LYS A 298 14.70 -8.98 25.18
CA LYS A 298 13.78 -10.09 25.45
C LYS A 298 12.52 -10.01 24.58
N THR A 299 11.97 -8.82 24.37
CA THR A 299 10.80 -8.64 23.51
C THR A 299 11.13 -8.86 22.03
N ALA A 300 12.30 -8.44 21.55
CA ALA A 300 12.76 -8.72 20.20
C ALA A 300 12.95 -10.23 19.98
N ASP A 301 13.43 -10.94 21.00
CA ASP A 301 13.55 -12.40 20.98
C ASP A 301 12.21 -13.12 20.84
N ILE A 302 11.13 -12.59 21.44
CA ILE A 302 9.77 -13.10 21.26
C ILE A 302 9.34 -12.95 19.80
N VAL A 303 9.58 -11.78 19.19
CA VAL A 303 9.24 -11.53 17.78
C VAL A 303 10.00 -12.48 16.84
N VAL A 304 11.27 -12.74 17.13
CA VAL A 304 12.07 -13.75 16.39
C VAL A 304 11.46 -15.15 16.53
N SER A 305 11.01 -15.55 17.72
CA SER A 305 10.34 -16.85 17.92
C SER A 305 9.06 -16.97 17.08
N ILE A 306 8.30 -15.88 16.92
CA ILE A 306 7.10 -15.85 16.05
C ILE A 306 7.50 -16.04 14.58
N ILE A 307 8.52 -15.31 14.11
CA ILE A 307 9.03 -15.43 12.74
C ILE A 307 9.54 -16.85 12.47
N ALA A 308 10.27 -17.45 13.42
CA ALA A 308 10.78 -18.81 13.31
C ALA A 308 9.64 -19.85 13.22
N ASP A 309 8.60 -19.74 14.05
CA ASP A 309 7.46 -20.66 14.01
C ASP A 309 6.68 -20.55 12.68
N GLN A 310 6.52 -19.32 12.16
CA GLN A 310 5.97 -19.07 10.81
C GLN A 310 6.82 -19.70 9.70
N PHE A 311 8.14 -19.54 9.79
CA PHE A 311 9.09 -20.12 8.84
C PHE A 311 9.00 -21.64 8.80
N PHE A 312 9.09 -22.30 9.95
CA PHE A 312 9.02 -23.76 10.02
C PHE A 312 7.66 -24.30 9.57
N PHE A 313 6.56 -23.59 9.87
CA PHE A 313 5.25 -23.94 9.33
C PHE A 313 5.20 -23.85 7.80
N LEU A 314 5.83 -22.84 7.19
CA LEU A 314 5.91 -22.74 5.73
C LEU A 314 6.72 -23.90 5.14
N VAL A 315 7.84 -24.27 5.76
CA VAL A 315 8.65 -25.43 5.37
C VAL A 315 7.81 -26.73 5.43
N GLU A 316 7.07 -26.94 6.52
CA GLU A 316 6.12 -28.07 6.64
C GLU A 316 5.09 -28.08 5.50
N LYS A 317 4.55 -26.91 5.12
CA LYS A 317 3.59 -26.78 4.02
C LYS A 317 4.21 -26.97 2.65
N ALA A 318 5.46 -26.56 2.42
CA ALA A 318 6.13 -26.77 1.14
C ALA A 318 6.25 -28.27 0.80
N ASN A 319 6.51 -29.10 1.82
CA ASN A 319 6.58 -30.56 1.69
C ASN A 319 5.22 -31.24 1.47
N GLN A 320 4.10 -30.58 1.81
CA GLN A 320 2.74 -31.14 1.71
C GLN A 320 1.97 -30.70 0.45
N ASN A 321 2.37 -29.58 -0.17
CA ASN A 321 1.61 -28.95 -1.26
C ASN A 321 1.91 -29.57 -2.63
N LYS A 322 0.89 -29.54 -3.51
CA LYS A 322 1.06 -29.78 -4.96
C LYS A 322 1.92 -28.66 -5.59
N GLU A 323 2.60 -28.97 -6.69
CA GLU A 323 3.60 -28.09 -7.35
C GLU A 323 3.17 -26.62 -7.52
N GLU A 324 1.97 -26.35 -8.04
CA GLU A 324 1.51 -24.96 -8.28
C GLU A 324 1.47 -24.12 -6.99
N LYS A 325 1.04 -24.73 -5.88
CA LYS A 325 1.02 -24.07 -4.57
C LYS A 325 2.41 -24.06 -3.92
N LYS A 326 3.25 -25.05 -4.23
CA LYS A 326 4.62 -25.16 -3.73
C LYS A 326 5.43 -23.93 -4.12
N ASN A 327 5.35 -23.45 -5.36
CA ASN A 327 6.12 -22.28 -5.81
C ASN A 327 5.83 -21.02 -4.99
N ASN A 328 4.57 -20.70 -4.73
CA ASN A 328 4.21 -19.54 -3.89
C ASN A 328 4.69 -19.68 -2.44
N VAL A 329 4.71 -20.91 -1.91
CA VAL A 329 5.28 -21.19 -0.57
C VAL A 329 6.79 -21.00 -0.60
N LEU A 330 7.47 -21.54 -1.61
CA LEU A 330 8.92 -21.43 -1.76
C LEU A 330 9.37 -19.97 -1.89
N SER A 331 8.67 -19.15 -2.69
CA SER A 331 8.92 -17.69 -2.74
C SER A 331 8.83 -17.03 -1.37
N LEU A 332 7.87 -17.45 -0.54
CA LEU A 332 7.72 -16.90 0.80
C LEU A 332 8.80 -17.43 1.77
N ILE A 333 9.18 -18.70 1.66
CA ILE A 333 10.30 -19.27 2.43
C ILE A 333 11.59 -18.54 2.07
N TRP A 334 11.84 -18.30 0.78
CA TRP A 334 13.00 -17.53 0.30
C TRP A 334 13.07 -16.17 0.98
N LEU A 335 11.98 -15.41 0.97
CA LEU A 335 11.92 -14.10 1.63
C LEU A 335 12.26 -14.18 3.13
N TYR A 336 11.78 -15.20 3.84
CA TYR A 336 12.11 -15.41 5.25
C TYR A 336 13.59 -15.79 5.43
N ALA A 337 14.09 -16.74 4.63
CA ALA A 337 15.46 -17.26 4.71
C ALA A 337 16.49 -16.16 4.45
N THR A 338 16.32 -15.37 3.39
CA THR A 338 17.18 -14.23 3.07
C THR A 338 17.25 -13.22 4.22
N TRP A 339 16.12 -12.94 4.89
CA TRP A 339 16.12 -12.05 6.05
C TRP A 339 16.77 -12.67 7.29
N ILE A 340 16.49 -13.95 7.57
CA ILE A 340 17.06 -14.70 8.70
C ILE A 340 18.58 -14.73 8.59
N GLU A 341 19.11 -15.03 7.40
CA GLU A 341 20.54 -15.02 7.11
C GLU A 341 21.13 -13.61 7.27
N ALA A 342 20.56 -12.61 6.59
CA ALA A 342 21.08 -11.24 6.63
C ALA A 342 21.07 -10.62 8.05
N LYS A 343 20.20 -11.11 8.94
CA LYS A 343 20.16 -10.69 10.35
C LYS A 343 20.89 -11.64 11.31
N ASN A 344 21.56 -12.67 10.80
CA ASN A 344 22.29 -13.69 11.57
C ASN A 344 21.44 -14.30 12.70
N ILE A 345 20.19 -14.65 12.38
CA ILE A 345 19.24 -15.21 13.35
C ILE A 345 19.45 -16.71 13.51
N SER A 346 19.82 -17.16 14.72
CA SER A 346 19.93 -18.59 15.03
C SER A 346 18.54 -19.21 15.25
N LEU A 347 18.12 -20.09 14.35
CA LEU A 347 16.84 -20.81 14.45
C LEU A 347 16.87 -21.98 15.44
N ILE A 348 18.05 -22.56 15.72
CA ILE A 348 18.22 -23.72 16.62
C ILE A 348 17.64 -23.46 18.02
N LYS A 349 17.72 -22.22 18.51
CA LYS A 349 17.20 -21.88 19.85
C LYS A 349 15.73 -21.48 19.86
N LYS A 350 15.05 -21.51 18.71
CA LYS A 350 13.74 -20.89 18.50
C LYS A 350 12.67 -21.87 18.04
N SER A 351 13.04 -23.02 17.46
CA SER A 351 12.11 -24.13 17.26
C SER A 351 11.70 -24.74 18.59
N ARG A 352 10.43 -25.14 18.71
CA ARG A 352 9.94 -25.91 19.87
C ARG A 352 10.07 -27.42 19.68
N ASN A 353 10.05 -27.85 18.42
CA ASN A 353 10.12 -29.24 18.00
C ASN A 353 11.31 -29.43 17.04
N ASP A 354 12.51 -29.09 17.51
CA ASP A 354 13.76 -29.05 16.75
C ASP A 354 13.86 -30.20 15.74
N PHE A 355 13.68 -31.44 16.21
CA PHE A 355 13.85 -32.63 15.37
C PHE A 355 12.92 -32.65 14.13
N ILE A 356 11.61 -32.43 14.32
CA ILE A 356 10.64 -32.48 13.21
C ILE A 356 10.84 -31.29 12.26
N CYS A 357 11.16 -30.11 12.82
CA CYS A 357 11.44 -28.93 12.02
C CYS A 357 12.66 -29.13 11.12
N PHE A 358 13.77 -29.66 11.67
CA PHE A 358 14.98 -29.94 10.90
C PHE A 358 14.82 -31.10 9.91
N GLU A 359 14.02 -32.11 10.22
CA GLU A 359 13.68 -33.17 9.26
C GLU A 359 12.92 -32.62 8.05
N ASN A 360 11.92 -31.75 8.27
CA ASN A 360 11.20 -31.10 7.18
C ASN A 360 12.08 -30.14 6.39
N PHE A 361 13.00 -29.47 7.06
CA PHE A 361 13.98 -28.59 6.44
C PHE A 361 14.93 -29.34 5.50
N ALA A 362 15.51 -30.46 5.97
CA ALA A 362 16.36 -31.32 5.16
C ALA A 362 15.59 -31.90 3.95
N LYS A 363 14.37 -32.42 4.19
CA LYS A 363 13.49 -32.89 3.10
C LYS A 363 13.22 -31.80 2.06
N LEU A 364 13.02 -30.55 2.50
CA LEU A 364 12.77 -29.46 1.58
C LEU A 364 13.98 -29.21 0.68
N ILE A 365 15.18 -29.11 1.26
CA ILE A 365 16.44 -28.91 0.52
C ILE A 365 16.64 -30.00 -0.53
N ASP A 366 16.46 -31.27 -0.15
CA ASP A 366 16.62 -32.42 -1.06
C ASP A 366 15.63 -32.43 -2.24
N HIS A 367 14.52 -31.69 -2.15
CA HIS A 367 13.44 -31.67 -3.14
C HIS A 367 13.19 -30.28 -3.78
N ILE A 368 14.07 -29.30 -3.55
CA ILE A 368 14.03 -28.03 -4.29
C ILE A 368 14.73 -28.26 -5.63
N ASP A 369 14.03 -27.90 -6.71
CA ASP A 369 14.64 -27.82 -8.03
C ASP A 369 15.49 -26.55 -8.10
N GLU A 370 16.81 -26.71 -8.25
CA GLU A 370 17.76 -25.59 -8.37
C GLU A 370 17.43 -24.65 -9.53
N SER A 371 16.82 -25.18 -10.60
CA SER A 371 16.46 -24.42 -11.80
C SER A 371 15.14 -23.66 -11.68
N LEU A 372 14.43 -23.80 -10.56
CA LEU A 372 13.15 -23.14 -10.33
C LEU A 372 13.32 -21.63 -10.16
N GLU A 373 12.67 -20.84 -11.01
CA GLU A 373 12.51 -19.40 -10.81
C GLU A 373 11.41 -19.12 -9.78
N LEU A 374 11.71 -18.32 -8.76
CA LEU A 374 10.76 -17.97 -7.70
C LEU A 374 10.20 -16.57 -7.94
N SER A 375 8.89 -16.48 -8.15
CA SER A 375 8.23 -15.19 -8.29
C SER A 375 8.04 -14.54 -6.92
N CYS A 376 8.79 -13.46 -6.65
CA CYS A 376 8.65 -12.65 -5.43
C CYS A 376 8.27 -11.22 -5.79
N ASP A 377 7.06 -10.75 -5.45
CA ASP A 377 6.76 -9.33 -5.64
C ASP A 377 7.70 -8.48 -4.78
N ASN A 378 8.39 -7.53 -5.42
CA ASN A 378 9.15 -6.52 -4.71
C ASN A 378 8.22 -5.76 -3.76
N LEU A 379 8.48 -5.90 -2.46
CA LEU A 379 7.65 -5.33 -1.41
C LEU A 379 7.86 -3.82 -1.25
N TYR A 380 8.91 -3.25 -1.86
CA TYR A 380 9.35 -1.86 -1.67
C TYR A 380 9.33 -1.45 -0.20
N PHE A 381 9.76 -2.37 0.67
CA PHE A 381 9.73 -2.21 2.11
C PHE A 381 11.15 -1.96 2.58
N SER A 382 11.46 -0.78 3.10
CA SER A 382 12.85 -0.37 3.39
C SER A 382 13.64 -1.34 4.28
N PRO A 383 13.05 -2.07 5.26
CA PRO A 383 13.76 -3.15 5.95
C PRO A 383 14.25 -4.31 5.09
N PHE A 384 13.73 -4.47 3.88
CA PHE A 384 14.12 -5.45 2.88
C PHE A 384 14.87 -4.79 1.71
N SER A 385 15.34 -3.54 1.84
CA SER A 385 16.07 -2.86 0.75
C SER A 385 17.38 -3.54 0.36
N PHE A 386 17.87 -4.48 1.17
CA PHE A 386 19.06 -5.30 0.88
C PHE A 386 18.74 -6.57 0.08
N ILE A 387 17.46 -6.92 -0.08
CA ILE A 387 17.03 -8.13 -0.77
C ILE A 387 16.99 -7.84 -2.27
N ASP A 388 17.74 -8.62 -3.04
CA ASP A 388 17.65 -8.64 -4.50
C ASP A 388 16.58 -9.65 -4.94
N TYR A 389 15.40 -9.14 -5.26
CA TYR A 389 14.28 -9.98 -5.68
C TYR A 389 14.50 -10.63 -7.05
N GLU A 390 15.44 -10.13 -7.88
CA GLU A 390 15.76 -10.69 -9.18
C GLU A 390 16.58 -11.98 -9.07
N GLU A 391 17.28 -12.19 -7.95
CA GLU A 391 18.06 -13.41 -7.68
C GLU A 391 17.21 -14.57 -7.13
N ALA A 392 15.91 -14.34 -6.87
CA ALA A 392 15.01 -15.31 -6.25
C ALA A 392 14.85 -16.58 -7.11
N SER A 393 15.53 -17.63 -6.69
CA SER A 393 15.63 -18.92 -7.40
C SER A 393 15.74 -20.09 -6.43
N GLY A 394 15.50 -21.32 -6.90
CA GLY A 394 15.73 -22.54 -6.13
C GLY A 394 17.17 -22.65 -5.64
N SER A 395 18.15 -22.33 -6.50
CA SER A 395 19.57 -22.30 -6.14
C SER A 395 19.90 -21.29 -5.02
N SER A 396 19.40 -20.05 -5.14
CA SER A 396 19.58 -19.04 -4.07
C SER A 396 18.88 -19.45 -2.77
N LEU A 397 17.70 -20.09 -2.87
CA LEU A 397 16.97 -20.60 -1.70
C LEU A 397 17.81 -21.66 -0.98
N ILE A 398 18.35 -22.64 -1.69
CA ILE A 398 19.23 -23.66 -1.08
C ILE A 398 20.41 -22.97 -0.39
N THR A 399 21.04 -22.00 -1.05
CA THR A 399 22.17 -21.24 -0.48
C THR A 399 21.79 -20.52 0.81
N HIS A 400 20.62 -19.88 0.89
CA HIS A 400 20.15 -19.23 2.12
C HIS A 400 19.78 -20.21 3.24
N LEU A 401 19.47 -21.46 2.90
CA LEU A 401 19.06 -22.49 3.86
C LEU A 401 20.26 -23.28 4.42
N THR A 402 21.37 -23.38 3.70
CA THR A 402 22.58 -24.14 4.08
C THR A 402 23.67 -23.24 4.64
#